data_AF-K1SEP2-F1
#
_entry.id   AF-K1SEP2-F1
#
_cell.length_a   1.000
_cell.length_b   1.000
_cell.length_c   1.000
_cell.angle_alpha   90.00
_cell.angle_beta   90.00
_cell.angle_gamma   90.00
#
_symmetry.space_group_name_H-M   'P 1'
#
loop_
_entity.id
_entity.type
_entity.pdbx_description
1 polymer ?
#
loop_
_entity_poly.entity_id
_entity_poly.type
_entity_poly.pdbx_seq_one_letter_code
_entity_poly.pdbx_strand_id
1 'polypeptide(L)' 'MEVFMKYITIALAKGRLAKQTLALLEQTGITCEEMKDKDTRKLIFINEELKLKFF' A
#
# COMPACT_ATOMS: atom_id res chain seq x y z
N MET A 1 -18.76 18.04 -12.32
CA MET A 1 -18.57 17.57 -10.92
C MET A 1 -17.19 16.95 -10.86
N GLU A 2 -16.17 17.74 -10.52
CA GLU A 2 -14.82 17.21 -10.31
C GLU A 2 -14.80 16.46 -8.98
N VAL A 3 -14.80 15.14 -9.04
CA VAL A 3 -14.59 14.31 -7.86
C VAL A 3 -13.10 14.40 -7.54
N PHE A 4 -12.71 15.21 -6.55
CA PHE A 4 -11.33 15.22 -6.04
C PHE A 4 -11.00 13.80 -5.57
N MET A 5 -10.26 13.07 -6.39
CA MET A 5 -9.92 11.68 -6.14
C MET A 5 -8.78 11.68 -5.10
N LYS A 6 -9.16 11.73 -3.83
CA LYS A 6 -8.26 11.76 -2.68
C LYS A 6 -7.58 10.41 -2.50
N TYR A 7 -6.30 10.46 -2.13
CA TYR A 7 -5.57 9.26 -1.74
C TYR A 7 -6.10 8.74 -0.40
N ILE A 8 -6.30 7.43 -0.31
CA ILE A 8 -6.51 6.76 0.97
C ILE A 8 -5.14 6.31 1.47
N THR A 9 -4.78 6.80 2.66
CA THR A 9 -3.52 6.47 3.30
C THR A 9 -3.73 5.41 4.37
N ILE A 10 -3.04 4.27 4.25
CA ILE A 10 -3.10 3.13 5.17
C ILE A 10 -1.76 3.04 5.91
N ALA A 11 -1.79 3.20 7.24
CA ALA A 11 -0.61 3.02 8.08
C ALA A 11 -0.38 1.53 8.33
N LEU A 12 0.80 1.00 7.98
CA LEU A 12 1.16 -0.39 8.17
C LEU A 12 2.29 -0.54 9.20
N ALA A 13 2.07 -1.41 10.19
CA ALA A 13 3.11 -1.75 11.15
C ALA A 13 4.20 -2.62 10.50
N LYS A 14 5.48 -2.40 10.83
CA LYS A 14 6.60 -3.20 10.29
C LYS A 14 6.57 -4.68 10.72
N GLY A 15 7.29 -5.51 9.97
CA GLY A 15 7.59 -6.89 10.35
C GLY A 15 6.50 -7.89 9.98
N ARG A 16 6.09 -8.74 10.93
CA ARG A 16 5.13 -9.83 10.66
C ARG A 16 3.75 -9.33 10.29
N LEU A 17 3.28 -8.27 10.97
CA LEU A 17 1.96 -7.69 10.74
C LEU A 17 1.84 -7.10 9.34
N ALA A 18 2.85 -6.33 8.86
CA ALA A 18 2.88 -5.86 7.47
C ALA A 18 2.68 -6.99 6.46
N LYS A 19 3.40 -8.11 6.62
CA LYS A 19 3.31 -9.24 5.69
C LYS A 19 1.92 -9.87 5.68
N GLN A 20 1.32 -10.04 6.86
CA GLN A 20 -0.04 -10.60 6.98
C GLN A 20 -1.09 -9.66 6.39
N THR A 21 -1.00 -8.36 6.70
CA THR A 21 -1.92 -7.36 6.15
C THR A 21 -1.78 -7.24 4.64
N LEU A 22 -0.56 -7.27 4.09
CA LEU A 22 -0.33 -7.30 2.65
C LEU A 22 -0.98 -8.52 1.99
N ALA A 23 -0.83 -9.71 2.57
CA ALA A 23 -1.46 -10.91 2.05
C ALA A 23 -3.00 -10.83 2.05
N LEU A 24 -3.59 -10.15 3.03
CA LEU A 24 -5.04 -9.90 3.08
C LEU A 24 -5.48 -8.87 2.04
N LEU A 25 -4.72 -7.79 1.87
CA LEU A 25 -4.99 -6.76 0.86
C LEU A 25 -4.89 -7.33 -0.57
N GLU A 26 -3.93 -8.22 -0.82
CA GLU A 26 -3.82 -8.91 -2.11
C GLU A 26 -5.06 -9.74 -2.44
N GLN A 27 -5.65 -10.41 -1.44
CA GLN A 27 -6.90 -11.17 -1.62
C GLN A 27 -8.09 -10.27 -1.96
N THR A 28 -8.07 -9.00 -1.55
CA THR A 28 -9.11 -8.01 -1.88
C THR A 28 -8.82 -7.27 -3.19
N GLY A 29 -7.77 -7.64 -3.93
CA GLY A 29 -7.37 -6.98 -5.19
C GLY A 29 -6.51 -5.73 -5.01
N ILE A 30 -6.05 -5.45 -3.79
CA ILE A 30 -5.14 -4.33 -3.50
C ILE A 30 -3.71 -4.87 -3.50
N THR A 31 -2.95 -4.60 -4.55
CA THR A 31 -1.54 -5.02 -4.67
C THR A 31 -0.60 -3.82 -4.62
N CYS A 32 0.60 -4.01 -4.07
CA CYS A 32 1.65 -2.99 -4.10
C CYS A 32 3.01 -3.69 -4.22
N GLU A 33 3.45 -3.91 -5.46
CA GLU A 33 4.67 -4.69 -5.75
C GLU A 33 5.94 -4.04 -5.16
N GLU A 34 5.99 -2.71 -5.10
CA GLU A 34 7.10 -1.97 -4.50
C GLU A 34 7.34 -2.35 -3.02
N MET A 35 6.31 -2.82 -2.29
CA MET A 35 6.46 -3.25 -0.90
C MET A 35 7.12 -4.63 -0.74
N LYS A 36 7.26 -5.40 -1.83
CA LYS A 36 7.92 -6.71 -1.84
C LYS A 36 9.43 -6.58 -2.02
N ASP A 37 9.90 -5.45 -2.55
CA ASP A 37 11.32 -5.14 -2.64
C ASP A 37 11.90 -4.99 -1.23
N LYS A 38 12.90 -5.82 -0.90
CA LYS A 38 13.55 -5.82 0.41
C LYS A 38 14.70 -4.82 0.50
N ASP A 39 15.18 -4.32 -0.64
CA ASP A 39 16.30 -3.39 -0.72
C ASP A 39 15.84 -1.93 -0.76
N THR A 40 14.53 -1.70 -0.92
CA THR A 40 13.94 -0.36 -0.91
C THR A 40 14.09 0.32 0.46
N ARG A 41 14.54 1.58 0.43
CA ARG A 41 14.58 2.47 1.60
C ARG A 41 13.37 3.41 1.66
N LYS A 42 12.42 3.27 0.74
CA LYS A 42 11.19 4.06 0.74
C LYS A 42 10.34 3.70 1.96
N LEU A 43 9.84 4.72 2.65
CA LEU A 43 8.88 4.57 3.74
C LEU A 43 7.44 4.67 3.25
N ILE A 44 7.22 5.34 2.12
CA ILE A 44 5.90 5.56 1.54
C ILE A 44 5.83 4.83 0.20
N PHE A 45 4.82 4.00 0.04
CA PHE A 45 4.52 3.26 -1.19
C PHE A 45 3.19 3.72 -1.75
N ILE A 46 3.10 3.85 -3.07
CA ILE A 46 1.92 4.43 -3.72
C ILE A 46 1.42 3.47 -4.79
N ASN A 47 0.15 3.10 -4.71
CA ASN A 47 -0.57 2.50 -5.82
C ASN A 47 -1.36 3.61 -6.51
N GLU A 48 -0.87 4.05 -7.67
CA GLU A 48 -1.46 5.14 -8.48
C GLU A 48 -2.81 4.74 -9.10
N GLU A 49 -3.01 3.47 -9.44
CA GLU A 49 -4.26 2.96 -10.03
C GLU A 49 -5.43 3.05 -9.04
N LEU A 50 -5.19 2.61 -7.81
CA LEU A 50 -6.19 2.60 -6.73
C LEU A 50 -6.15 3.87 -5.87
N LYS A 51 -5.18 4.76 -6.11
CA LYS A 51 -4.88 5.94 -5.29
C LYS A 51 -4.72 5.61 -3.81
N LEU A 52 -3.93 4.58 -3.53
CA LEU A 52 -3.59 4.16 -2.17
C LEU A 52 -2.17 4.58 -1.83
N LYS A 53 -1.98 5.03 -0.60
CA LYS A 53 -0.66 5.25 -0.01
C LYS A 53 -0.47 4.36 1.20
N PHE A 54 0.65 3.67 1.28
CA PHE A 54 1.06 2.89 2.43
C PHE A 54 2.26 3.57 3.10
N PHE A 55 2.25 3.73 4.42
CA PHE A 55 3.37 4.28 5.18
C PHE A 55 3.59 3.53 6.50
#